data_AF-A8G1L6-F1
#
_entry.id   AF-A8G1L6-F1
#
_cell.length_a   1.000
_cell.length_b   1.000
_cell.length_c   1.000
_cell.angle_alpha   90.00
_cell.angle_beta   90.00
_cell.angle_gamma   90.00
#
_symmetry.space_group_name_H-M   'P 1'
#
loop_
_entity.id
_entity.type
_entity.pdbx_description
1 polymer ?
#
loop_
_entity_poly.entity_id
_entity_poly.type
_entity_poly.pdbx_seq_one_letter_code
_entity_poly.pdbx_strand_id
1 'polypeptide(L)' 'MNRKKKINQTLKSKAKKANAKLHGHNKPKYISKDERARLALEEVQASPIAAD' A
#
# COMPACT_ATOMS: atom_id res chain seq x y z
N MET A 1 20.93 -15.17 -24.60
CA MET A 1 19.48 -15.37 -24.40
C MET A 1 18.75 -15.06 -25.70
N ASN A 2 18.12 -16.06 -26.32
CA ASN A 2 17.41 -15.86 -27.59
C ASN A 2 16.44 -14.68 -27.50
N ARG A 3 16.35 -13.89 -28.58
CA ARG A 3 15.53 -12.69 -28.71
C ARG A 3 14.09 -12.91 -28.21
N LYS A 4 13.51 -14.07 -28.55
CA LYS A 4 12.19 -14.53 -28.08
C LYS A 4 12.07 -14.58 -26.55
N LYS A 5 13.07 -15.13 -25.86
CA LYS A 5 13.08 -15.23 -24.39
C LYS A 5 13.20 -13.85 -23.74
N LYS A 6 14.01 -12.95 -24.31
CA LYS A 6 14.16 -11.57 -23.81
C LYS A 6 12.85 -10.77 -23.92
N ILE A 7 12.17 -10.86 -25.07
CA ILE A 7 10.87 -10.20 -25.28
C ILE A 7 9.84 -10.69 -24.26
N ASN A 8 9.72 -12.01 -24.10
CA ASN A 8 8.76 -12.60 -23.17
C ASN A 8 9.03 -12.19 -21.71
N GLN A 9 10.30 -12.12 -21.31
CA GLN A 9 10.67 -11.66 -19.97
C GLN A 9 10.27 -10.19 -19.75
N THR A 10 10.55 -9.32 -20.72
CA THR A 10 10.17 -7.90 -20.66
C THR A 10 8.66 -7.73 -20.55
N LEU A 11 7.87 -8.44 -21.37
CA LEU A 11 6.41 -8.36 -21.36
C LEU A 11 5.83 -8.83 -20.01
N LYS A 12 6.31 -9.95 -19.48
CA LYS A 12 5.90 -10.45 -18.15
C LYS A 12 6.23 -9.45 -17.04
N SER A 13 7.41 -8.83 -17.08
CA SER A 13 7.80 -7.83 -16.08
C SER A 13 6.90 -6.59 -16.11
N LYS A 14 6.52 -6.12 -17.30
CA LYS A 14 5.61 -4.98 -17.48
C LYS A 14 4.20 -5.32 -16.99
N ALA A 15 3.68 -6.50 -17.33
CA ALA A 15 2.37 -6.96 -16.86
C ALA A 15 2.33 -7.05 -15.33
N LYS A 16 3.36 -7.63 -14.69
CA LYS A 16 3.46 -7.72 -13.24
C LYS A 16 3.47 -6.33 -12.57
N LYS A 17 4.19 -5.37 -13.14
CA LYS A 17 4.21 -3.98 -12.65
C LYS A 17 2.85 -3.29 -12.80
N ALA A 18 2.13 -3.51 -13.91
CA ALA A 18 0.79 -2.96 -14.11
C ALA A 18 -0.22 -3.54 -13.11
N ASN A 19 -0.23 -4.86 -12.92
CA ASN A 19 -1.13 -5.52 -11.98
C ASN A 19 -0.84 -5.10 -10.53
N ALA A 20 0.43 -4.98 -10.15
CA ALA A 20 0.79 -4.50 -8.81
C ALA A 20 0.30 -3.07 -8.52
N LYS A 21 0.22 -2.21 -9.53
CA LYS A 21 -0.33 -0.85 -9.39
C LYS A 21 -1.86 -0.84 -9.26
N LEU A 22 -2.54 -1.77 -9.92
CA LEU A 22 -4.01 -1.90 -9.85
C LEU A 22 -4.47 -2.57 -8.54
N HIS A 23 -3.64 -3.41 -7.93
CA HIS A 23 -3.95 -4.02 -6.64
C HIS A 23 -3.68 -3.05 -5.47
N GLY A 24 -4.70 -2.26 -5.13
CA GLY A 24 -4.80 -1.66 -3.80
C GLY A 24 -5.04 -2.75 -2.74
N HIS A 25 -4.38 -2.66 -1.59
CA HIS A 25 -4.76 -3.50 -0.45
C HIS A 25 -6.08 -2.98 0.10
N ASN A 26 -7.18 -3.68 -0.19
CA ASN A 26 -8.51 -3.35 0.35
C ASN A 26 -8.64 -3.61 1.86
N LYS A 27 -7.67 -4.30 2.47
CA LYS A 27 -7.69 -4.60 3.91
C LYS A 27 -6.87 -3.56 4.66
N PRO A 28 -7.40 -2.96 5.74
CA PRO A 28 -6.57 -2.15 6.61
C PRO A 28 -5.43 -3.01 7.13
N LYS A 29 -4.21 -2.44 7.13
CA LYS A 29 -3.03 -3.11 7.68
C LYS A 29 -3.32 -3.47 9.13
N TYR A 30 -3.05 -4.71 9.53
CA TYR A 30 -3.17 -5.08 10.94
C TYR A 30 -2.14 -4.28 11.74
N ILE A 31 -2.63 -3.55 12.74
CA ILE A 31 -1.85 -2.71 13.65
C ILE A 31 -2.03 -3.32 15.04
N SER A 32 -0.94 -3.45 15.80
CA SER A 32 -0.97 -3.99 17.16
C SER A 32 -1.80 -3.10 18.09
N LYS A 33 -2.21 -3.62 19.27
CA LYS A 33 -2.99 -2.84 20.24
C LYS A 33 -2.26 -1.56 20.65
N ASP A 34 -0.95 -1.65 20.87
CA ASP A 34 -0.11 -0.52 21.32
C ASP A 34 0.03 0.55 20.22
N GLU A 35 0.21 0.13 18.97
CA GLU A 35 0.30 1.06 17.85
C GLU A 35 -1.03 1.75 17.55
N ARG A 36 -2.16 1.04 17.73
CA ARG A 36 -3.49 1.65 17.60
C ARG A 36 -3.75 2.70 18.68
N ALA A 37 -3.31 2.43 19.92
CA ALA A 37 -3.41 3.40 21.01
C ALA A 37 -2.53 4.64 20.75
N ARG A 38 -1.32 4.45 20.22
CA ARG A 38 -0.42 5.54 19.84
C ARG A 38 -1.03 6.43 18.74
N LEU A 39 -1.58 5.81 17.70
CA LEU A 39 -2.23 6.52 16.60
C LEU A 39 -3.49 7.29 17.06
N ALA A 40 -4.31 6.71 17.94
CA ALA A 40 -5.48 7.41 18.49
C ALA A 40 -5.08 8.62 19.35
N LEU A 41 -4.01 8.51 20.14
CA LEU A 41 -3.45 9.63 20.91
C LEU A 41 -2.91 10.73 20.01
N GLU A 42 -2.23 10.36 18.94
CA GLU A 42 -1.70 11.30 17.93
C GLU A 42 -2.83 11.97 17.14
N GLU A 43 -3.89 11.25 16.80
CA GLU A 43 -5.08 11.77 16.11
C GLU A 43 -5.86 12.77 17.00
N VAL A 44 -5.98 12.50 18.30
CA VAL A 44 -6.58 13.41 19.29
C VAL A 44 -5.73 14.68 19.50
N GLN A 45 -4.40 14.58 19.42
CA GLN A 45 -3.51 15.74 19.55
C GLN A 45 -3.41 16.58 18.27
N ALA A 46 -3.57 15.97 17.10
CA ALA A 46 -3.48 16.65 15.80
C ALA A 46 -4.77 17.37 15.37
N SER A 47 -5.91 17.11 16.02
CA SER A 47 -7.19 17.74 15.72
C SER A 47 -7.72 18.59 16.88
N PRO A 48 -7.19 19.82 17.07
CA PRO A 48 -7.96 20.82 17.80
C PRO A 48 -9.11 21.28 16.89
N ILE A 49 -10.33 21.34 17.44
CA ILE A 49 -11.54 21.99 16.89
C ILE A 49 -12.50 21.05 16.13
N ALA A 50 -13.37 20.39 16.89
CA ALA A 50 -14.79 20.21 16.53
C ALA A 50 -15.61 20.37 17.82
N ALA A 51 -15.63 21.60 18.33
CA ALA A 51 -16.56 22.07 19.34
C ALA A 51 -17.11 23.40 18.85
N ASP A 52 -18.07 23.32 17.93
CA ASP A 52 -19.20 24.25 17.75
C ASP A 52 -20.30 23.54 16.96
#